data_AF-A0A3A5HCQ0-F1
#
_entry.id   AF-A0A3A5HCQ0-F1
#
_cell.length_a   1.000
_cell.length_b   1.000
_cell.length_c   1.000
_cell.angle_alpha   90.00
_cell.angle_beta   90.00
_cell.angle_gamma   90.00
#
_symmetry.space_group_name_H-M   'P 1'
#
loop_
_entity.id
_entity.type
_entity.pdbx_description
1 polymer ?
#
loop_
_entity_poly.entity_id
_entity_poly.type
_entity_poly.pdbx_seq_one_letter_code
_entity_poly.pdbx_strand_id
1 'polypeptide(L)'
;MLGVLAVMLAFGFIGAAAGVSWWALWDPAPEAVVFRQEPYFMPDGEFRSTGTYVAIAAPVGLVLGLVLTWWCRRDPLTMVLAVLAGSVIAGAVMIGVGLLLSPADPQASARSAAELSTVPGMLRVQPGAAWCVFPFAAMLGALAVLLTTSPAPVENSRA
;
A
#
# COMPACT_ATOMS: atom_id res chain seq x y z
N MET A 1 21.47 13.94 4.42
CA MET A 1 21.08 12.80 5.30
C MET A 1 19.77 13.05 6.05
N LEU A 2 19.60 14.17 6.77
CA LEU A 2 18.37 14.43 7.56
C LEU A 2 17.07 14.34 6.75
N GLY A 3 17.06 14.84 5.51
CA GLY A 3 15.89 14.79 4.63
C GLY A 3 15.48 13.38 4.18
N VAL A 4 16.46 12.50 3.92
CA VAL A 4 16.19 11.10 3.53
C VAL A 4 15.56 10.33 4.69
N LEU A 5 16.11 10.51 5.89
CA LEU A 5 15.55 9.88 7.09
C LEU A 5 14.12 10.36 7.35
N ALA A 6 13.87 11.67 7.23
CA ALA A 6 12.53 12.23 7.39
C ALA A 6 11.53 11.65 6.38
N VAL A 7 11.94 11.47 5.12
CA VAL A 7 11.15 10.83 4.07
C VAL A 7 10.82 9.38 4.43
N MET A 8 11.82 8.59 4.82
CA MET A 8 11.60 7.19 5.21
C MET A 8 10.68 7.07 6.43
N LEU A 9 10.85 7.93 7.43
CA LEU A 9 9.98 7.98 8.59
C LEU A 9 8.54 8.35 8.20
N ALA A 10 8.35 9.36 7.34
CA ALA A 10 7.03 9.75 6.86
C ALA A 10 6.33 8.59 6.15
N PHE A 11 7.04 7.88 5.27
CA PHE A 11 6.51 6.69 4.61
C PHE A 11 6.15 5.57 5.60
N GLY A 12 7.00 5.32 6.61
CA GLY A 12 6.71 4.33 7.65
C GLY A 12 5.45 4.67 8.46
N PHE A 13 5.35 5.92 8.97
CA PHE A 13 4.19 6.36 9.75
C PHE A 13 2.90 6.36 8.92
N ILE A 14 2.94 6.88 7.69
CA ILE A 14 1.75 6.92 6.83
C ILE A 14 1.39 5.51 6.34
N GLY A 15 2.37 4.64 6.07
CA GLY A 15 2.13 3.23 5.76
C GLY A 15 1.40 2.52 6.89
N ALA A 16 1.79 2.77 8.15
CA ALA A 16 1.10 2.22 9.31
C ALA A 16 -0.34 2.73 9.41
N ALA A 17 -0.55 4.05 9.29
CA ALA A 17 -1.88 4.65 9.30
C ALA A 17 -2.76 4.11 8.16
N ALA A 18 -2.20 3.95 6.96
CA ALA A 18 -2.88 3.34 5.82
C ALA A 18 -3.25 1.87 6.08
N GLY A 19 -2.41 1.12 6.80
CA GLY A 19 -2.69 -0.26 7.19
C GLY A 19 -3.87 -0.35 8.17
N VAL A 20 -3.94 0.55 9.14
CA VAL A 20 -5.09 0.67 10.06
C VAL A 20 -6.36 1.03 9.28
N SER A 21 -6.29 2.01 8.39
CA SER A 21 -7.43 2.41 7.55
C SER A 21 -7.91 1.29 6.63
N TRP A 22 -6.98 0.50 6.09
CA TRP A 22 -7.29 -0.65 5.25
C TRP A 22 -8.06 -1.70 6.03
N TRP A 23 -7.59 -2.05 7.23
CA TRP A 23 -8.31 -2.96 8.12
C TRP A 23 -9.71 -2.41 8.48
N ALA A 24 -9.80 -1.14 8.88
CA ALA A 24 -11.05 -0.52 9.32
C ALA A 24 -12.11 -0.43 8.22
N LEU A 25 -11.71 -0.26 6.95
CA LEU A 25 -12.63 -0.22 5.80
C LEU A 25 -13.03 -1.61 5.30
N TRP A 26 -12.19 -2.61 5.57
CA TRP A 26 -12.51 -4.00 5.25
C TRP A 26 -13.48 -4.61 6.28
N ASP A 27 -13.37 -4.23 7.55
CA ASP A 27 -14.27 -4.67 8.63
C ASP A 27 -15.74 -4.26 8.34
N PRO A 28 -16.76 -5.13 8.59
CA PRO A 28 -16.69 -6.50 9.11
C PRO A 28 -16.13 -7.52 8.12
N ALA A 29 -15.38 -8.49 8.66
CA ALA A 29 -14.77 -9.59 7.92
C ALA A 29 -15.82 -10.38 7.08
N PRO A 30 -15.54 -10.72 5.81
CA PRO A 30 -16.39 -11.61 5.03
C PRO A 30 -16.45 -12.99 5.68
N GLU A 31 -17.63 -13.61 5.70
CA GLU A 31 -17.80 -14.97 6.21
C GLU A 31 -17.49 -16.00 5.11
N ALA A 32 -16.75 -17.05 5.46
CA ALA A 32 -16.62 -18.26 4.66
C ALA A 32 -17.53 -19.36 5.21
N VAL A 33 -18.05 -20.19 4.31
CA VAL A 33 -18.76 -21.42 4.67
C VAL A 33 -17.76 -22.58 4.68
N VAL A 34 -17.75 -23.37 5.75
CA VAL A 34 -16.90 -24.56 5.84
C VAL A 34 -17.53 -25.70 5.05
N PHE A 35 -16.83 -26.22 4.06
CA PHE A 35 -17.22 -27.40 3.30
C PHE A 35 -16.02 -28.33 3.16
N ARG A 36 -16.17 -29.61 3.55
CA ARG A 36 -15.05 -30.58 3.58
C ARG A 36 -13.81 -30.08 4.36
N GLN A 37 -14.04 -29.40 5.49
CA GLN A 37 -12.98 -28.79 6.33
C GLN A 37 -12.16 -27.70 5.63
N GLU A 38 -12.61 -27.21 4.47
CA GLU A 38 -12.03 -26.07 3.77
C GLU A 38 -12.98 -24.86 3.83
N PRO A 39 -12.46 -23.65 4.09
CA PRO A 39 -13.24 -22.42 4.03
C PRO A 39 -13.48 -22.01 2.58
N TYR A 40 -14.75 -21.95 2.18
CA TYR A 40 -15.17 -21.42 0.87
C TYR A 40 -15.71 -20.00 1.03
N PHE A 41 -15.04 -19.06 0.36
CA PHE A 41 -15.43 -17.66 0.29
C PHE A 41 -16.30 -17.39 -0.93
N MET A 42 -17.26 -16.48 -0.80
CA MET A 42 -17.87 -15.87 -1.98
C MET A 42 -16.81 -15.06 -2.75
N PRO A 43 -16.89 -15.00 -4.10
CA PRO A 43 -15.91 -14.28 -4.93
C PRO A 43 -15.63 -12.84 -4.51
N ASP A 44 -16.61 -12.19 -3.87
CA ASP A 44 -16.55 -10.79 -3.47
C ASP A 44 -15.57 -10.53 -2.31
N GLY A 45 -15.24 -11.54 -1.49
CA GLY A 45 -14.42 -11.38 -0.30
C GLY A 45 -12.96 -10.99 -0.62
N GLU A 46 -12.34 -11.69 -1.57
CA GLU A 46 -10.96 -11.39 -2.01
C GLU A 46 -10.88 -10.06 -2.78
N PHE A 47 -11.91 -9.79 -3.59
CA PHE A 47 -12.01 -8.55 -4.35
C PHE A 47 -12.15 -7.35 -3.42
N ARG A 48 -12.97 -7.43 -2.37
CA ARG A 48 -13.15 -6.36 -1.38
C ARG A 48 -11.84 -6.07 -0.64
N SER A 49 -11.10 -7.10 -0.24
CA SER A 49 -9.83 -6.93 0.48
C SER A 49 -8.74 -6.29 -0.39
N THR A 50 -8.51 -6.83 -1.60
CA THR A 50 -7.50 -6.26 -2.51
C THR A 50 -7.94 -4.90 -3.06
N GLY A 51 -9.22 -4.72 -3.36
CA GLY A 51 -9.78 -3.47 -3.86
C GLY A 51 -9.65 -2.32 -2.88
N THR A 52 -9.95 -2.55 -1.59
CA THR A 52 -9.77 -1.54 -0.53
C THR A 52 -8.29 -1.23 -0.30
N TYR A 53 -7.40 -2.21 -0.37
CA TYR A 53 -5.95 -1.97 -0.34
C TYR A 53 -5.53 -1.01 -1.45
N VAL A 54 -5.90 -1.31 -2.70
CA VAL A 54 -5.55 -0.50 -3.88
C VAL A 54 -6.14 0.92 -3.76
N ALA A 55 -7.40 1.03 -3.34
CA ALA A 55 -8.11 2.29 -3.19
C ALA A 55 -7.46 3.24 -2.17
N ILE A 56 -6.72 2.71 -1.19
CA ILE A 56 -5.99 3.49 -0.19
C ILE A 56 -4.54 3.70 -0.62
N ALA A 57 -3.83 2.63 -1.01
CA ALA A 57 -2.42 2.65 -1.35
C ALA A 57 -2.13 3.58 -2.53
N ALA A 58 -2.99 3.61 -3.55
CA ALA A 58 -2.80 4.45 -4.72
C ALA A 58 -2.83 5.96 -4.41
N PRO A 59 -3.91 6.54 -3.83
CA PRO A 59 -3.93 7.97 -3.53
C PRO A 59 -2.89 8.36 -2.47
N VAL A 60 -2.70 7.53 -1.44
CA VAL A 60 -1.72 7.82 -0.37
C VAL A 60 -0.29 7.83 -0.92
N GLY A 61 0.06 6.81 -1.72
CA GLY A 61 1.37 6.74 -2.39
C GLY A 61 1.60 7.94 -3.30
N LEU A 62 0.62 8.28 -4.14
CA LEU A 62 0.68 9.41 -5.06
C LEU A 62 0.92 10.74 -4.33
N VAL A 63 0.14 11.01 -3.28
CA VAL A 63 0.26 12.25 -2.50
C VAL A 63 1.61 12.33 -1.79
N LEU A 64 2.08 11.23 -1.19
CA LEU A 64 3.40 11.19 -0.55
C LEU A 64 4.54 11.44 -1.55
N GLY A 65 4.50 10.76 -2.69
CA GLY A 65 5.49 10.95 -3.75
C GLY A 65 5.54 12.40 -4.22
N LEU A 66 4.38 13.03 -4.40
CA LEU A 66 4.26 14.44 -4.79
C LEU A 66 4.81 15.37 -3.71
N VAL A 67 4.29 15.28 -2.48
CA VAL A 67 4.63 16.21 -1.39
C VAL A 67 6.11 16.11 -1.02
N LEU A 68 6.64 14.89 -0.88
CA LEU A 68 8.01 14.70 -0.44
C LEU A 68 9.02 15.06 -1.53
N THR A 69 8.74 14.75 -2.80
CA THR A 69 9.61 15.17 -3.91
C THR A 69 9.61 16.68 -4.06
N TRP A 70 8.46 17.33 -3.87
CA TRP A 70 8.36 18.80 -3.91
C TRP A 70 9.06 19.48 -2.74
N TRP A 71 9.07 18.87 -1.56
CA TRP A 71 9.78 19.39 -0.39
C TRP A 71 11.31 19.27 -0.52
N CYS A 72 11.80 18.17 -1.10
CA CYS A 72 13.22 17.82 -1.12
C CYS A 72 13.89 18.04 -2.50
N ARG A 73 13.82 19.26 -3.03
CA ARG A 73 14.29 19.61 -4.39
C ARG A 73 15.81 19.76 -4.57
N ARG A 74 16.62 19.60 -3.52
CA ARG A 74 18.06 19.88 -3.57
C ARG A 74 18.86 18.88 -4.40
N ASP A 75 18.46 17.61 -4.39
CA ASP A 75 19.11 16.54 -5.14
C ASP A 75 18.03 15.56 -5.67
N PRO A 76 17.65 15.68 -6.95
CA PRO A 76 16.56 14.89 -7.51
C PRO A 76 16.86 13.39 -7.55
N LEU A 77 18.13 12.99 -7.76
CA LEU A 77 18.47 11.57 -7.85
C LEU A 77 18.36 10.89 -6.48
N THR A 78 18.97 11.49 -5.47
CA THR A 78 18.90 11.01 -4.09
C THR A 78 17.44 10.97 -3.60
N MET A 79 16.63 11.96 -3.99
CA MET A 79 15.24 12.02 -3.57
C MET A 79 14.37 10.95 -4.23
N VAL A 80 14.52 10.70 -5.53
CA VAL A 80 13.81 9.62 -6.23
C VAL A 80 14.11 8.27 -5.60
N LEU A 81 15.39 7.99 -5.29
CA LEU A 81 15.79 6.76 -4.60
C LEU A 81 15.19 6.66 -3.20
N ALA A 82 15.14 7.77 -2.45
CA ALA A 82 14.54 7.80 -1.12
C ALA A 82 13.01 7.58 -1.17
N VAL A 83 12.31 8.16 -2.15
CA VAL A 83 10.87 7.94 -2.36
C VAL A 83 10.60 6.49 -2.75
N LEU A 84 11.40 5.92 -3.66
CA LEU A 84 11.26 4.53 -4.06
C LEU A 84 11.45 3.60 -2.85
N ALA A 85 12.56 3.73 -2.12
CA ALA A 85 12.82 2.92 -0.93
C ALA A 85 11.75 3.12 0.15
N GLY A 86 11.36 4.37 0.42
CA GLY A 86 10.30 4.72 1.36
C GLY A 86 8.95 4.11 0.97
N SER A 87 8.58 4.15 -0.30
CA SER A 87 7.31 3.60 -0.78
C SER A 87 7.22 2.08 -0.64
N VAL A 88 8.34 1.37 -0.82
CA VAL A 88 8.42 -0.08 -0.56
C VAL A 88 8.24 -0.36 0.93
N ILE A 89 8.89 0.43 1.80
CA ILE A 89 8.72 0.33 3.25
C ILE A 89 7.27 0.60 3.65
N ALA A 90 6.65 1.64 3.10
CA ALA A 90 5.25 1.96 3.40
C ALA A 90 4.30 0.83 2.99
N GLY A 91 4.49 0.23 1.80
CA GLY A 91 3.73 -0.94 1.38
C GLY A 91 3.91 -2.12 2.33
N ALA A 92 5.16 -2.45 2.70
CA ALA A 92 5.45 -3.52 3.65
C ALA A 92 4.83 -3.28 5.03
N VAL A 93 4.90 -2.06 5.54
CA VAL A 93 4.31 -1.67 6.83
C VAL A 93 2.78 -1.71 6.77
N MET A 94 2.17 -1.20 5.69
CA MET A 94 0.72 -1.25 5.48
C MET A 94 0.20 -2.69 5.48
N ILE A 95 0.89 -3.59 4.78
CA ILE A 95 0.58 -5.02 4.77
C ILE A 95 0.74 -5.61 6.18
N GLY A 96 1.88 -5.35 6.83
CA GLY A 96 2.17 -5.87 8.16
C GLY A 96 1.12 -5.45 9.21
N VAL A 97 0.76 -4.17 9.24
CA VAL A 97 -0.25 -3.64 10.16
C VAL A 97 -1.64 -4.19 9.84
N GLY A 98 -2.02 -4.24 8.56
CA GLY A 98 -3.31 -4.81 8.16
C GLY A 98 -3.45 -6.28 8.56
N LEU A 99 -2.41 -7.09 8.34
CA LEU A 99 -2.39 -8.51 8.72
C LEU A 99 -2.37 -8.71 10.24
N LEU A 100 -1.68 -7.84 10.98
CA LEU A 100 -1.60 -7.92 12.45
C LEU A 100 -2.95 -7.67 13.12
N LEU A 101 -3.78 -6.81 12.52
CA LEU A 101 -5.13 -6.52 13.00
C LEU A 101 -6.17 -7.54 12.49
N SER A 102 -5.80 -8.40 11.55
CA SER A 102 -6.71 -9.34 10.93
C SER A 102 -7.03 -10.53 11.83
N PRO A 103 -8.24 -11.13 11.72
CA PRO A 103 -8.57 -12.37 12.41
C PRO A 103 -7.60 -13.52 12.08
N ALA A 104 -7.56 -14.50 12.98
CA ALA A 104 -6.73 -15.71 12.85
C ALA A 104 -7.08 -16.53 11.58
N ASP A 105 -6.13 -17.35 11.12
CA ASP A 105 -6.22 -18.07 9.85
C ASP A 105 -7.52 -18.90 9.74
N PRO A 106 -8.39 -18.62 8.74
CA PRO A 106 -9.65 -19.33 8.55
C PRO A 106 -9.45 -20.83 8.31
N GLN A 107 -8.30 -21.25 7.78
CA GLN A 107 -7.98 -22.67 7.61
C GLN A 107 -7.82 -23.40 8.94
N ALA A 108 -7.18 -22.76 9.93
CA ALA A 108 -7.04 -23.34 11.26
C ALA A 108 -8.42 -23.49 11.93
N SER A 109 -9.26 -22.47 11.79
CA SER A 109 -10.62 -22.46 12.33
C SER A 109 -11.54 -23.48 11.64
N ALA A 110 -11.44 -23.64 10.32
CA ALA A 110 -12.26 -24.57 9.53
C ALA A 110 -12.02 -26.04 9.87
N ARG A 111 -10.80 -26.42 10.29
CA ARG A 111 -10.48 -27.81 10.68
C ARG A 111 -11.21 -28.28 11.94
N SER A 112 -11.49 -27.36 12.86
CA SER A 112 -12.22 -27.63 14.11
C SER A 112 -13.70 -27.28 14.06
N ALA A 113 -14.16 -26.65 12.98
CA ALA A 113 -15.52 -26.18 12.83
C ALA A 113 -16.46 -27.28 12.30
N ALA A 114 -17.75 -27.15 12.61
CA ALA A 114 -18.76 -28.04 12.07
C ALA A 114 -18.93 -27.83 10.56
N GLU A 115 -19.30 -28.89 9.84
CA GLU A 115 -19.59 -28.77 8.41
C GLU A 115 -20.78 -27.81 8.19
N LEU A 116 -20.69 -26.96 7.16
CA LEU A 116 -21.64 -25.87 6.85
C LEU A 116 -21.72 -24.73 7.87
N SER A 117 -20.83 -24.67 8.86
CA SER A 117 -20.71 -23.50 9.74
C SER A 117 -19.95 -22.35 9.09
N THR A 118 -20.11 -21.13 9.62
CA THR A 118 -19.41 -19.94 9.13
C THR A 118 -18.16 -19.63 9.94
N VAL A 119 -17.10 -19.21 9.24
CA VAL A 119 -15.80 -18.83 9.81
C VAL A 119 -15.40 -17.46 9.27
N PRO A 120 -14.89 -16.53 10.11
CA PRO A 120 -14.46 -15.22 9.65
C PRO A 120 -13.27 -15.33 8.69
N GLY A 121 -13.30 -14.53 7.62
CA GLY A 121 -12.22 -14.41 6.68
C GLY A 121 -10.99 -13.71 7.24
N MET A 122 -9.87 -13.87 6.53
CA MET A 122 -8.62 -13.18 6.80
C MET A 122 -8.40 -12.11 5.74
N LEU A 123 -7.86 -10.97 6.17
CA LEU A 123 -7.43 -9.89 5.30
C LEU A 123 -6.29 -10.41 4.43
N ARG A 124 -6.49 -10.40 3.11
CA ARG A 124 -5.50 -10.87 2.14
C ARG A 124 -5.39 -9.89 0.99
N VAL A 125 -4.18 -9.66 0.54
CA VAL A 125 -3.92 -8.83 -0.65
C VAL A 125 -3.24 -9.69 -1.69
N GLN A 126 -3.66 -9.55 -2.94
CA GLN A 126 -3.01 -10.26 -4.04
C GLN A 126 -1.55 -9.79 -4.16
N PRO A 127 -0.56 -10.70 -4.29
CA PRO A 127 0.86 -10.35 -4.24
C PRO A 127 1.26 -9.24 -5.22
N GLY A 128 0.69 -9.25 -6.44
CA GLY A 128 0.97 -8.22 -7.44
C GLY A 128 0.52 -6.82 -6.99
N ALA A 129 -0.69 -6.70 -6.43
CA ALA A 129 -1.19 -5.42 -5.93
C ALA A 129 -0.39 -4.96 -4.70
N ALA A 130 -0.07 -5.89 -3.80
CA ALA A 130 0.62 -5.64 -2.54
C ALA A 130 1.94 -4.88 -2.75
N TRP A 131 2.75 -5.34 -3.70
CA TRP A 131 4.10 -4.83 -3.92
C TRP A 131 4.19 -3.72 -4.97
N CYS A 132 3.24 -3.64 -5.91
CA CYS A 132 3.34 -2.69 -7.03
C CYS A 132 2.58 -1.39 -6.82
N VAL A 133 1.43 -1.41 -6.14
CA VAL A 133 0.50 -0.25 -6.16
C VAL A 133 1.10 0.97 -5.48
N PHE A 134 1.62 0.79 -4.26
CA PHE A 134 2.18 1.90 -3.48
C PHE A 134 3.43 2.50 -4.14
N PRO A 135 4.44 1.71 -4.55
CA PRO A 135 5.62 2.27 -5.21
C PRO A 135 5.32 2.89 -6.57
N PHE A 136 4.43 2.27 -7.35
CA PHE A 136 4.04 2.82 -8.65
C PHE A 136 3.34 4.17 -8.50
N ALA A 137 2.37 4.27 -7.59
CA ALA A 137 1.68 5.53 -7.33
C ALA A 137 2.62 6.62 -6.79
N ALA A 138 3.52 6.28 -5.87
CA ALA A 138 4.51 7.21 -5.34
C ALA A 138 5.48 7.72 -6.42
N MET A 139 5.93 6.85 -7.32
CA MET A 139 6.77 7.24 -8.45
C MET A 139 6.03 8.15 -9.43
N LEU A 140 4.74 7.92 -9.68
CA LEU A 140 3.93 8.84 -10.50
C LEU A 140 3.83 10.23 -9.86
N GLY A 141 3.62 10.31 -8.55
CA GLY A 141 3.63 11.58 -7.82
C GLY A 141 4.97 12.31 -7.92
N ALA A 142 6.08 11.58 -7.76
CA ALA A 142 7.43 12.13 -7.92
C ALA A 142 7.69 12.62 -9.35
N LEU A 143 7.30 11.84 -10.35
CA LEU A 143 7.43 12.18 -11.77
C LEU A 143 6.69 13.48 -12.11
N ALA A 144 5.46 13.65 -11.61
CA ALA A 144 4.68 14.86 -11.82
C ALA A 144 5.42 16.13 -11.31
N VAL A 145 6.10 16.03 -10.16
CA VAL A 145 6.91 17.12 -9.64
C VAL A 145 8.11 17.39 -10.53
N LEU A 146 8.84 16.35 -10.95
CA LEU A 146 10.04 16.53 -11.78
C LEU A 146 9.71 17.16 -13.15
N LEU A 147 8.59 16.75 -13.76
CA LEU A 147 8.13 17.32 -15.04
C LEU A 147 7.73 18.79 -14.93
N THR A 148 7.13 19.20 -13.81
CA THR A 148 6.70 20.60 -13.60
C THR A 148 7.85 21.51 -13.14
N THR A 149 9.00 20.95 -12.79
CA THR A 149 10.11 21.69 -12.17
C THR A 149 11.40 21.69 -12.97
N SER A 150 11.43 20.99 -14.11
CA SER A 150 12.56 21.01 -15.04
C SER A 150 12.66 22.39 -15.70
N PRO A 151 13.79 23.12 -15.59
CA PRO A 151 13.99 24.38 -16.31
C PRO A 151 13.97 24.13 -17.82
N ALA A 152 13.36 25.04 -18.59
CA ALA A 152 13.31 24.96 -20.04
C ALA A 152 14.72 24.79 -20.63
N PRO A 153 14.89 24.09 -21.76
CA PRO A 153 16.15 24.06 -22.48
C PRO A 153 16.59 25.49 -22.70
N VAL A 154 17.79 25.85 -22.21
CA VAL A 154 18.43 27.11 -22.58
C VAL A 154 18.72 26.96 -24.08
N GLU A 155 17.81 27.46 -24.90
CA GLU A 155 18.03 27.63 -26.32
C GLU A 155 19.27 28.48 -26.45
N ASN A 156 20.34 27.83 -26.88
CA ASN A 156 21.67 28.39 -26.94
C ASN A 156 21.66 29.45 -28.05
N SER A 157 21.28 30.68 -27.69
CA SER A 157 21.47 31.86 -28.52
C SER A 157 22.97 32.15 -28.60
N ARG A 158 23.68 31.31 -29.37
CA ARG A 158 25.05 31.58 -29.78
C ARG A 158 25.03 31.99 -31.24
N ALA A 159 25.28 33.28 -31.39
CA ALA A 159 25.92 34.00 -32.50
C ALA A 159 25.13 34.12 -33.81
#